data_AF-A0A4P9Y8Z5-F1
#
_entry.id   AF-A0A4P9Y8Z5-F1
#
_cell.length_a   1.000
_cell.length_b   1.000
_cell.length_c   1.000
_cell.angle_alpha   90.00
_cell.angle_beta   90.00
_cell.angle_gamma   90.00
#
_symmetry.space_group_name_H-M   'P 1'
#
loop_
_entity.id
_entity.type
_entity.pdbx_description
1 polymer ?
#
loop_
_entity_poly.entity_id
_entity_poly.type
_entity_poly.pdbx_seq_one_letter_code
_entity_poly.pdbx_strand_id
1 'polypeptide(L)' 'EEEEDEYDARIRRTGCYEENDRLQECYLAKHDWRACKQEMEAFRTCFSRHQSKKNNE' A
#
# COMPACT_ATOMS: atom_id res chain seq x y z
N GLU A 1 2.48 -24.27 -5.93
CA GLU A 1 3.03 -23.24 -5.04
C GLU A 1 2.33 -21.95 -5.45
N GLU A 2 1.54 -21.36 -4.57
CA GLU A 2 1.00 -20.02 -4.82
C GLU A 2 2.21 -19.09 -4.76
N GLU A 3 2.76 -18.82 -5.95
CA GLU A 3 3.85 -17.88 -6.15
C GLU A 3 3.37 -16.55 -5.54
N GLU A 4 4.04 -16.09 -4.48
CA GLU A 4 3.72 -14.80 -3.86
C GLU A 4 3.79 -13.75 -4.98
N ASP A 5 2.67 -13.08 -5.26
CA ASP A 5 2.62 -12.06 -6.31
C ASP A 5 3.77 -11.08 -6.09
N GLU A 6 4.58 -10.86 -7.14
CA GLU A 6 5.70 -9.94 -7.10
C GLU A 6 5.28 -8.56 -6.58
N TYR A 7 4.04 -8.15 -6.89
CA TYR A 7 3.42 -6.94 -6.34
C TYR A 7 3.33 -6.98 -4.81
N ASP A 8 2.73 -8.03 -4.24
CA ASP A 8 2.58 -8.18 -2.79
C ASP A 8 3.93 -8.28 -2.09
N ALA A 9 4.87 -9.03 -2.65
CA ALA A 9 6.23 -9.13 -2.14
C ALA A 9 6.95 -7.76 -2.14
N ARG A 10 6.70 -6.91 -3.13
CA ARG A 10 7.23 -5.53 -3.18
C ARG A 10 6.59 -4.65 -2.11
N ILE A 11 5.28 -4.73 -1.92
CA ILE A 11 4.58 -3.94 -0.90
C ILE A 11 5.03 -4.36 0.51
N ARG A 12 5.15 -5.67 0.79
CA ARG A 12 5.65 -6.18 2.10
C ARG A 12 7.04 -5.65 2.44
N ARG A 13 7.95 -5.58 1.46
CA ARG A 13 9.29 -4.98 1.63
C ARG A 13 9.27 -3.50 2.03
N THR A 14 8.18 -2.79 1.79
CA THR A 14 8.05 -1.38 2.20
C THR A 14 7.63 -1.22 3.66
N GLY A 15 7.07 -2.26 4.28
CA GLY A 15 6.42 -2.19 5.59
C GLY A 15 5.03 -1.54 5.59
N CYS A 16 4.46 -1.27 4.41
CA CYS A 16 3.16 -0.59 4.23
C CYS A 16 2.05 -1.53 3.70
N TYR A 17 2.16 -2.83 4.02
CA TYR A 17 1.23 -3.84 3.49
C TYR A 17 -0.17 -3.68 4.05
N GLU A 18 -0.30 -3.35 5.33
CA GLU A 18 -1.62 -3.19 5.97
C GLU A 18 -2.39 -2.00 5.39
N GLU A 19 -1.72 -0.87 5.13
CA GLU A 19 -2.36 0.28 4.49
C GLU A 19 -2.72 0.02 3.03
N ASN A 20 -1.91 -0.77 2.31
CA ASN A 20 -2.24 -1.21 0.97
C ASN A 20 -3.46 -2.13 0.95
N ASP A 21 -3.52 -3.10 1.86
CA ASP A 21 -4.60 -4.06 1.98
C ASP A 21 -5.95 -3.35 2.22
N ARG A 22 -5.99 -2.43 3.19
CA ARG A 22 -7.17 -1.58 3.45
C ARG A 22 -7.60 -0.74 2.24
N LEU A 23 -6.63 -0.24 1.45
CA LEU A 23 -6.94 0.48 0.22
C LEU A 23 -7.54 -0.43 -0.85
N GLN A 24 -7.01 -1.65 -1.02
CA GLN A 24 -7.57 -2.65 -1.91
C GLN A 24 -8.97 -3.06 -1.48
N GLU A 25 -9.20 -3.35 -0.20
CA GLU A 25 -10.52 -3.64 0.37
C GLU A 25 -11.53 -2.52 0.08
N CYS A 26 -11.15 -1.26 0.29
CA CYS A 26 -12.03 -0.13 -0.01
C CYS A 26 -12.36 -0.05 -1.50
N TYR A 27 -11.37 -0.24 -2.39
CA TYR A 27 -11.60 -0.22 -3.83
C TYR A 27 -12.47 -1.41 -4.27
N LEU A 28 -12.27 -2.60 -3.72
CA LEU A 28 -13.10 -3.77 -4.01
C LEU A 28 -14.55 -3.56 -3.53
N ALA A 29 -14.76 -2.87 -2.41
CA ALA A 29 -16.10 -2.58 -1.93
C ALA A 29 -16.82 -1.48 -2.74
N LYS A 30 -16.10 -0.42 -3.14
CA LYS A 30 -16.71 0.78 -3.75
C LYS A 30 -16.56 0.84 -5.27
N HIS A 31 -15.57 0.14 -5.82
CA HIS A 31 -15.09 0.25 -7.20
C HIS A 31 -14.75 1.69 -7.63
N ASP A 32 -14.50 2.58 -6.66
CA ASP A 32 -14.11 3.97 -6.89
C ASP A 32 -13.01 4.39 -5.92
N TRP A 33 -11.81 4.61 -6.47
CA TRP A 33 -10.66 5.06 -5.69
C TRP A 33 -10.91 6.44 -5.07
N ARG A 34 -11.70 7.33 -5.69
CA ARG A 34 -11.97 8.66 -5.13
C ARG A 34 -12.72 8.58 -3.80
N ALA A 35 -13.52 7.53 -3.61
CA ALA A 35 -14.23 7.26 -2.37
C ALA A 35 -13.35 6.61 -1.29
N CYS A 36 -12.10 6.27 -1.61
CA CYS A 36 -11.09 5.67 -0.73
C CYS A 36 -9.96 6.65 -0.39
N LYS A 37 -10.28 7.95 -0.35
CA LYS A 37 -9.29 9.02 -0.15
C LYS A 37 -8.49 8.83 1.15
N GLN A 38 -9.17 8.41 2.22
CA GLN A 38 -8.55 8.22 3.53
C GLN A 38 -7.51 7.08 3.51
N GLU A 39 -7.86 5.96 2.91
CA GLU A 39 -7.00 4.79 2.74
C GLU A 39 -5.80 5.13 1.84
N MET A 40 -6.03 5.89 0.77
CA MET A 40 -4.96 6.40 -0.09
C MET A 40 -3.98 7.32 0.66
N GLU A 41 -4.48 8.23 1.48
CA GLU A 41 -3.64 9.12 2.28
C GLU A 41 -2.80 8.33 3.29
N ALA A 42 -3.40 7.35 3.97
CA ALA A 42 -2.70 6.46 4.89
C ALA A 42 -1.57 5.69 4.18
N PHE A 43 -1.87 5.06 3.05
CA PHE A 43 -0.88 4.35 2.25
C PHE A 43 0.25 5.28 1.79
N ARG A 44 -0.08 6.47 1.27
CA ARG A 44 0.92 7.46 0.84
C ARG A 44 1.80 7.94 1.98
N THR A 45 1.25 8.17 3.17
CA THR A 45 2.02 8.56 4.35
C THR A 45 3.01 7.46 4.73
N CYS A 46 2.58 6.20 4.78
CA CYS A 46 3.50 5.09 5.07
C CYS A 46 4.59 4.99 3.98
N PHE A 47 4.18 4.98 2.71
CA PHE A 47 5.10 4.79 1.59
C PHE A 47 6.13 5.92 1.45
N SER A 48 5.76 7.15 1.83
CA SER A 48 6.69 8.29 1.86
C SER A 48 7.76 8.13 2.94
N ARG A 49 7.42 7.52 4.08
CA ARG A 49 8.40 7.20 5.13
C ARG A 49 9.42 6.18 4.64
N HIS A 50 8.98 5.14 3.91
CA HIS A 50 9.89 4.18 3.29
C HIS A 50 10.87 4.87 2.32
N GLN A 51 10.37 5.77 1.46
CA GLN A 51 11.22 6.54 0.54
C GLN A 51 12.23 7.43 1.28
N SER A 52 11.83 8.10 2.37
CA SER A 52 12.75 8.90 3.16
C SER A 52 13.84 8.08 3.87
N LYS A 53 13.58 6.82 4.22
CA LYS A 53 14.59 5.92 4.79
C LYS A 53 15.60 5.52 3.73
N LYS A 54 15.14 5.13 2.54
CA LYS A 54 15.99 4.76 1.40
C LYS A 54 16.92 5.88 0.92
N ASN A 55 16.52 7.14 1.08
CA ASN A 55 17.34 8.29 0.69
C ASN A 55 18.44 8.63 1.73
N ASN A 56 18.41 8.02 2.91
CA ASN A 56 19.38 8.23 3.99
C ASN A 56 20.32 7.03 4.21
N GLU A 57 20.25 6.01 3.34
CA GLU A 57 21.16 4.86 3.26
C GLU A 57 22.04 4.98 2.01
#